data_AF-A0A957J9K4-F1
#
_entry.id   AF-A0A957J9K4-F1
#
_cell.length_a   1.000
_cell.length_b   1.000
_cell.length_c   1.000
_cell.angle_alpha   90.00
_cell.angle_beta   90.00
_cell.angle_gamma   90.00
#
_symmetry.space_group_name_H-M   'P 1'
#
loop_
_entity.id
_entity.type
_entity.pdbx_description
1 polymer ?
#
loop_
_entity_poly.entity_id
_entity_poly.type
_entity_poly.pdbx_seq_one_letter_code
_entity_poly.pdbx_strand_id
1 'polypeptide(L)'
;LLYSAVVLSPNFDGGSTIPSAASRIPNGQDTDSAADWTRNDLANPTQAVDTPNAENAMYSPPVSLTPPLLNEFMLDYTGAGNIEFVEISGETSANYSRYSLIAINGDITETVGITPTQGIIDVVLPMGSTDANGYFATTYSGDIFTRDTTTLLLVDGFTGAEGDDLDTNNDGTLDVTPWSALVDDVAVTNGEASALTYSAVVLNPTYDGGTTPPGGASRLPDSTDTDAVGDWTRNDDDGVYDVGEAANTAGAVNALATPPPTPDAMINEFTLNHNGTEAYEYVEIFGDPATDYSAYTILEIELDYFVSIPGIANPGVIENIIPVGSTDANGFWDTGFLPAGSLGDVENASVAPGGVALILVEGFSGALTQDLDTNNDGVFDVTPWTRIVDDVASGSQLYGPTSRYSTSFIPNEPINPTVIFSASRIPNGQDTNSTADWTRNDFDGAGIPALDPGSPG
;
A
#
# COMPACT_ATOMS: atom_id res chain seq x y z
N LEU A 1 -64.74 43.07 8.55
CA LEU A 1 -64.51 41.82 7.79
C LEU A 1 -63.03 41.51 7.91
N LEU A 2 -62.67 40.77 8.96
CA LEU A 2 -61.29 40.30 9.16
C LEU A 2 -61.15 39.02 8.33
N TYR A 3 -60.52 39.14 7.16
CA TYR A 3 -59.99 37.99 6.47
C TYR A 3 -58.77 37.50 7.25
N SER A 4 -58.68 36.20 7.52
CA SER A 4 -57.62 35.53 8.28
C SER A 4 -56.32 35.45 7.48
N ALA A 5 -55.79 36.60 7.06
CA ALA A 5 -54.52 36.66 6.34
C ALA A 5 -53.37 36.88 7.32
N VAL A 6 -52.33 36.05 7.21
CA VAL A 6 -51.03 36.33 7.83
C VAL A 6 -50.49 37.62 7.23
N VAL A 7 -50.14 38.57 8.09
CA VAL A 7 -49.52 39.85 7.68
C VAL A 7 -48.04 39.80 8.06
N LEU A 8 -47.17 39.87 7.06
CA LEU A 8 -45.72 39.99 7.28
C LEU A 8 -45.38 41.46 7.54
N SER A 9 -45.17 41.80 8.80
CA SER A 9 -44.73 43.14 9.21
C SER A 9 -43.27 43.36 8.82
N PRO A 10 -42.75 44.60 8.77
CA PRO A 10 -41.35 44.87 8.47
C PRO A 10 -40.32 44.11 9.33
N ASN A 11 -40.73 43.68 10.53
CA ASN A 11 -39.89 43.13 11.59
C ASN A 11 -40.20 41.66 11.95
N PHE A 12 -41.02 40.96 11.16
CA PHE A 12 -41.41 39.57 11.46
C PHE A 12 -40.23 38.58 11.56
N ASP A 13 -39.13 38.89 10.87
CA ASP A 13 -37.87 38.14 10.80
C ASP A 13 -36.67 38.97 11.30
N GLY A 14 -36.91 40.05 12.05
CA GLY A 14 -35.86 40.94 12.56
C GLY A 14 -35.38 42.03 11.59
N GLY A 15 -35.94 42.12 10.37
CA GLY A 15 -35.66 43.21 9.44
C GLY A 15 -36.30 44.55 9.81
N SER A 16 -36.00 45.61 9.04
CA SER A 16 -36.53 46.97 9.24
C SER A 16 -37.46 47.46 8.12
N THR A 17 -37.62 46.69 7.06
CA THR A 17 -38.42 47.02 5.87
C THR A 17 -39.45 45.92 5.58
N ILE A 18 -40.55 46.29 4.94
CA ILE A 18 -41.53 45.31 4.43
C ILE A 18 -40.80 44.37 3.46
N PRO A 19 -40.91 43.04 3.62
CA PRO A 19 -40.27 42.11 2.70
C PRO A 19 -40.86 42.25 1.29
N SER A 20 -40.01 42.26 0.26
CA SER A 20 -40.43 42.19 -1.15
C SER A 20 -40.85 40.77 -1.55
N ALA A 21 -40.31 39.76 -0.86
CA ALA A 21 -40.63 38.36 -1.01
C ALA A 21 -40.35 37.60 0.31
N ALA A 22 -41.03 36.48 0.51
CA ALA A 22 -40.82 35.58 1.63
C ALA A 22 -41.16 34.14 1.23
N SER A 23 -40.45 33.19 1.82
CA SER A 23 -40.62 31.75 1.62
C SER A 23 -40.99 31.08 2.93
N ARG A 24 -41.74 29.97 2.87
CA ARG A 24 -42.06 29.19 4.07
C ARG A 24 -40.97 28.19 4.39
N ILE A 25 -40.41 28.27 5.59
CA ILE A 25 -39.35 27.37 6.05
C ILE A 25 -39.67 26.99 7.50
N PRO A 26 -39.89 25.69 7.81
CA PRO A 26 -39.82 24.53 6.92
C PRO A 26 -40.95 24.47 5.87
N ASN A 27 -40.68 23.79 4.75
CA ASN A 27 -41.66 23.58 3.68
C ASN A 27 -42.94 22.89 4.20
N GLY A 28 -44.10 23.39 3.78
CA GLY A 28 -45.40 22.82 4.14
C GLY A 28 -45.89 23.16 5.56
N GLN A 29 -45.13 23.92 6.35
CA GLN A 29 -45.62 24.40 7.66
C GLN A 29 -46.65 25.53 7.46
N ASP A 30 -47.85 25.37 8.03
CA ASP A 30 -48.94 26.35 8.01
C ASP A 30 -49.61 26.47 9.37
N THR A 31 -49.07 27.32 10.23
CA THR A 31 -49.62 27.59 11.57
C THR A 31 -50.47 28.85 11.58
N ASP A 32 -50.84 29.39 10.40
CA ASP A 32 -51.48 30.70 10.24
C ASP A 32 -50.68 31.82 10.94
N SER A 33 -49.34 31.70 10.96
CA SER A 33 -48.45 32.62 11.66
C SER A 33 -47.38 33.20 10.74
N ALA A 34 -46.93 34.42 11.03
CA ALA A 34 -45.76 35.00 10.37
C ALA A 34 -44.47 34.23 10.69
N ALA A 35 -44.46 33.42 11.76
CA ALA A 35 -43.33 32.59 12.14
C ALA A 35 -43.01 31.45 11.16
N ASP A 36 -43.95 31.10 10.26
CA ASP A 36 -43.71 30.09 9.22
C ASP A 36 -42.92 30.67 8.03
N TRP A 37 -42.74 31.98 7.98
CA TRP A 37 -42.16 32.69 6.85
C TRP A 37 -40.78 33.25 7.19
N THR A 38 -39.89 33.21 6.19
CA THR A 38 -38.58 33.85 6.20
C THR A 38 -38.50 34.79 4.99
N ARG A 39 -38.00 36.01 5.16
CA ARG A 39 -37.79 36.94 4.03
C ARG A 39 -36.79 36.36 3.04
N ASN A 40 -36.95 36.70 1.76
CA ASN A 40 -35.99 36.31 0.73
C ASN A 40 -34.96 37.43 0.51
N ASP A 41 -33.68 37.10 0.63
CA ASP A 41 -32.56 38.01 0.37
C ASP A 41 -31.31 37.22 0.00
N LEU A 42 -30.77 37.47 -1.19
CA LEU A 42 -29.56 36.83 -1.72
C LEU A 42 -28.26 37.40 -1.11
N ALA A 43 -28.33 38.28 -0.11
CA ALA A 43 -27.16 38.84 0.56
C ALA A 43 -27.07 38.48 2.05
N ASN A 44 -28.05 37.74 2.61
CA ASN A 44 -28.13 37.48 4.03
C ASN A 44 -28.36 35.99 4.35
N PRO A 45 -27.42 35.30 5.01
CA PRO A 45 -27.53 33.85 5.29
C PRO A 45 -28.65 33.49 6.27
N THR A 46 -29.25 34.46 6.97
CA THR A 46 -30.42 34.25 7.82
C THR A 46 -31.74 34.41 7.06
N GLN A 47 -31.71 34.56 5.74
CA GLN A 47 -32.87 34.77 4.88
C GLN A 47 -32.96 33.68 3.82
N ALA A 48 -34.12 33.51 3.22
CA ALA A 48 -34.38 32.48 2.22
C ALA A 48 -33.96 32.93 0.82
N VAL A 49 -33.91 31.99 -0.12
CA VAL A 49 -33.73 32.29 -1.56
C VAL A 49 -35.02 32.07 -2.34
N ASP A 50 -35.14 32.76 -3.47
CA ASP A 50 -36.22 32.52 -4.42
C ASP A 50 -36.00 31.17 -5.11
N THR A 51 -36.84 30.18 -4.81
CA THR A 51 -36.76 28.80 -5.34
C THR A 51 -37.97 28.42 -6.20
N PRO A 52 -38.25 29.11 -7.32
CA PRO A 52 -39.40 28.76 -8.16
C PRO A 52 -39.27 27.30 -8.66
N ASN A 53 -40.31 26.50 -8.42
CA ASN A 53 -40.36 25.06 -8.73
C ASN A 53 -39.35 24.17 -7.96
N ALA A 54 -38.83 24.63 -6.81
CA ALA A 54 -37.98 23.85 -5.93
C ALA A 54 -38.38 24.04 -4.46
N GLU A 55 -37.85 23.18 -3.59
CA GLU A 55 -38.02 23.32 -2.13
C GLU A 55 -37.42 24.65 -1.65
N ASN A 56 -38.14 25.36 -0.76
CA ASN A 56 -37.61 26.59 -0.16
C ASN A 56 -36.38 26.27 0.69
N ALA A 57 -35.34 27.09 0.55
CA ALA A 57 -34.08 26.95 1.26
C ALA A 57 -33.59 28.30 1.80
N MET A 58 -32.75 28.25 2.84
CA MET A 58 -31.99 29.40 3.32
C MET A 58 -30.92 29.79 2.29
N TYR A 59 -30.59 31.09 2.21
CA TYR A 59 -29.47 31.58 1.44
C TYR A 59 -28.17 31.00 1.99
N SER A 60 -27.54 30.16 1.17
CA SER A 60 -26.15 29.82 1.32
C SER A 60 -25.39 30.64 0.29
N PRO A 61 -24.48 31.55 0.69
CA PRO A 61 -23.60 32.18 -0.27
C PRO A 61 -22.83 31.10 -1.05
N PRO A 62 -22.49 31.35 -2.33
CA PRO A 62 -21.58 30.48 -3.05
C PRO A 62 -20.30 30.37 -2.23
N VAL A 63 -19.90 29.15 -1.87
CA VAL A 63 -18.60 28.94 -1.26
C VAL A 63 -17.58 29.29 -2.34
N SER A 64 -16.80 30.35 -2.12
CA SER A 64 -15.66 30.66 -2.98
C SER A 64 -14.57 29.68 -2.62
N LEU A 65 -14.55 28.54 -3.29
CA LEU A 65 -13.49 27.54 -3.12
C LEU A 65 -12.16 28.13 -3.58
N THR A 66 -11.13 27.87 -2.80
CA THR A 66 -9.74 28.02 -3.23
C THR A 66 -9.52 27.08 -4.42
N PRO A 67 -8.94 27.54 -5.54
CA PRO A 67 -8.62 26.67 -6.67
C PRO A 67 -7.77 25.47 -6.21
N PRO A 68 -8.03 24.27 -6.76
CA PRO A 68 -7.22 23.11 -6.43
C PRO A 68 -5.84 23.19 -7.09
N LEU A 69 -4.86 22.49 -6.53
CA LEU A 69 -3.51 22.35 -7.10
C LEU A 69 -3.27 20.92 -7.53
N LEU A 70 -2.48 20.71 -8.58
CA LEU A 70 -1.90 19.40 -8.88
C LEU A 70 -1.01 19.00 -7.70
N ASN A 71 -1.20 17.81 -7.17
CA ASN A 71 -0.51 17.36 -5.96
C ASN A 71 0.41 16.18 -6.21
N GLU A 72 -0.02 15.23 -7.03
CA GLU A 72 0.73 14.02 -7.34
C GLU A 72 0.29 13.49 -8.70
N PHE A 73 1.21 12.88 -9.44
CA PHE A 73 0.86 12.13 -10.64
C PHE A 73 1.80 10.95 -10.86
N MET A 74 1.28 9.95 -11.57
CA MET A 74 2.03 8.83 -12.12
C MET A 74 1.58 8.63 -13.57
N LEU A 75 2.50 8.86 -14.52
CA LEU A 75 2.27 8.78 -15.97
C LEU A 75 2.89 7.53 -16.58
N ASP A 76 4.02 7.07 -16.04
CA ASP A 76 4.68 5.85 -16.49
C ASP A 76 5.24 5.07 -15.30
N TYR A 77 4.56 3.99 -14.93
CA TYR A 77 5.07 3.05 -13.94
C TYR A 77 5.63 1.83 -14.64
N THR A 78 6.92 1.56 -14.45
CA THR A 78 7.66 0.45 -15.05
C THR A 78 7.75 -0.79 -14.14
N GLY A 79 7.29 -0.67 -12.89
CA GLY A 79 7.19 -1.77 -11.93
C GLY A 79 6.02 -2.72 -12.18
N ALA A 80 5.70 -3.56 -11.19
CA ALA A 80 4.61 -4.52 -11.29
C ALA A 80 3.23 -3.86 -11.12
N GLY A 81 2.43 -3.83 -12.19
CA GLY A 81 1.10 -3.23 -12.23
C GLY A 81 1.07 -2.01 -13.15
N ASN A 82 -0.13 -1.57 -13.56
CA ASN A 82 -0.28 -0.30 -14.27
C ASN A 82 -1.03 0.63 -13.33
N ILE A 83 -0.32 1.59 -12.73
CA ILE A 83 -0.85 2.53 -11.74
C ILE A 83 -0.71 3.97 -12.23
N GLU A 84 -1.37 4.31 -13.34
CA GLU A 84 -1.43 5.70 -13.78
C GLU A 84 -2.55 6.43 -13.04
N PHE A 85 -2.24 7.61 -12.51
CA PHE A 85 -3.20 8.47 -11.83
C PHE A 85 -2.72 9.92 -11.81
N VAL A 86 -3.66 10.82 -11.55
CA VAL A 86 -3.37 12.20 -11.18
C VAL A 86 -4.20 12.56 -9.96
N GLU A 87 -3.62 13.36 -9.09
CA GLU A 87 -4.24 13.85 -7.87
C GLU A 87 -4.23 15.39 -7.83
N ILE A 88 -5.33 15.94 -7.33
CA ILE A 88 -5.40 17.32 -6.88
C ILE A 88 -5.56 17.42 -5.36
N SER A 89 -5.04 18.49 -4.79
CA SER A 89 -5.28 18.91 -3.41
C SER A 89 -6.14 20.18 -3.38
N GLY A 90 -7.03 20.28 -2.39
CA GLY A 90 -7.95 21.40 -2.24
C GLY A 90 -8.67 21.44 -0.90
N GLU A 91 -9.76 22.22 -0.81
CA GLU A 91 -10.57 22.28 0.40
C GLU A 91 -11.27 20.95 0.68
N THR A 92 -11.25 20.48 1.93
CA THR A 92 -11.83 19.18 2.33
C THR A 92 -13.29 19.04 1.92
N SER A 93 -13.67 17.89 1.35
CA SER A 93 -15.04 17.59 0.91
C SER A 93 -15.65 18.61 -0.07
N ALA A 94 -14.81 19.36 -0.80
CA ALA A 94 -15.26 20.32 -1.80
C ALA A 94 -15.43 19.68 -3.18
N ASN A 95 -16.33 20.24 -3.98
CA ASN A 95 -16.60 19.77 -5.34
C ASN A 95 -15.81 20.62 -6.36
N TYR A 96 -14.88 19.97 -7.06
CA TYR A 96 -14.04 20.55 -8.10
C TYR A 96 -14.43 20.10 -9.52
N SER A 97 -15.64 19.58 -9.74
CA SER A 97 -16.09 19.08 -11.07
C SER A 97 -16.26 20.13 -12.17
N ARG A 98 -15.98 21.40 -11.89
CA ARG A 98 -15.82 22.44 -12.91
C ARG A 98 -14.43 22.44 -13.56
N TYR A 99 -13.46 21.79 -12.92
CA TYR A 99 -12.08 21.71 -13.37
C TYR A 99 -11.86 20.43 -14.17
N SER A 100 -10.93 20.50 -15.11
CA SER A 100 -10.45 19.36 -15.88
C SER A 100 -8.93 19.36 -15.86
N LEU A 101 -8.35 18.17 -15.79
CA LEU A 101 -6.96 17.97 -16.15
C LEU A 101 -6.91 17.61 -17.63
N ILE A 102 -6.01 18.25 -18.38
CA ILE A 102 -5.69 17.86 -19.74
C ILE A 102 -4.21 17.51 -19.86
N ALA A 103 -3.91 16.44 -20.59
CA ALA A 103 -2.54 16.06 -20.94
C ALA A 103 -2.30 16.42 -22.41
N ILE A 104 -1.31 17.27 -22.67
CA ILE A 104 -0.92 17.70 -24.01
C ILE A 104 0.35 16.97 -24.42
N ASN A 105 0.32 16.37 -25.60
CA ASN A 105 1.47 15.74 -26.21
C ASN A 105 2.51 16.80 -26.61
N GLY A 106 3.74 16.61 -26.15
CA GLY A 106 4.88 17.44 -26.49
C GLY A 106 5.87 16.78 -27.45
N ASP A 107 5.67 15.51 -27.78
CA ASP A 107 6.61 14.72 -28.56
C ASP A 107 6.34 14.78 -30.07
N ILE A 108 7.41 14.68 -30.85
CA ILE A 108 7.32 14.48 -32.29
C ILE A 108 7.32 12.98 -32.59
N THR A 109 6.22 12.44 -33.13
CA THR A 109 6.37 11.21 -33.90
C THR A 109 7.07 11.56 -35.22
N GLU A 110 8.40 11.52 -35.23
CA GLU A 110 9.25 11.83 -36.40
C GLU A 110 9.18 10.73 -37.48
N THR A 111 7.98 10.32 -37.88
CA THR A 111 7.78 9.50 -39.06
C THR A 111 7.32 10.38 -40.21
N VAL A 112 8.11 10.40 -41.28
CA VAL A 112 7.83 11.18 -42.50
C VAL A 112 6.44 10.85 -43.04
N GLY A 113 5.55 11.83 -43.07
CA GLY A 113 4.17 11.71 -43.59
C GLY A 113 3.08 11.55 -42.54
N ILE A 114 3.43 11.60 -41.25
CA ILE A 114 2.46 11.72 -40.14
C ILE A 114 2.37 13.20 -39.73
N THR A 115 1.17 13.65 -39.38
CA THR A 115 0.95 14.99 -38.80
C THR A 115 1.69 15.06 -37.45
N PRO A 116 2.45 16.13 -37.16
CA PRO A 116 2.99 16.35 -35.82
C PRO A 116 1.91 16.20 -34.76
N THR A 117 2.25 15.53 -33.67
CA THR A 117 1.32 15.29 -32.54
C THR A 117 1.46 16.34 -31.45
N GLN A 118 2.42 17.25 -31.57
CA GLN A 118 2.66 18.28 -30.56
C GLN A 118 1.46 19.22 -30.47
N GLY A 119 1.10 19.60 -29.24
CA GLY A 119 -0.03 20.49 -29.00
C GLY A 119 -1.38 19.78 -29.02
N ILE A 120 -1.43 18.49 -29.39
CA ILE A 120 -2.66 17.69 -29.34
C ILE A 120 -2.97 17.29 -27.89
N ILE A 121 -4.24 17.41 -27.50
CA ILE A 121 -4.73 16.86 -26.23
C ILE A 121 -4.86 15.34 -26.35
N ASP A 122 -4.07 14.60 -25.59
CA ASP A 122 -4.14 13.14 -25.55
C ASP A 122 -5.22 12.65 -24.58
N VAL A 123 -5.35 13.32 -23.42
CA VAL A 123 -6.23 12.88 -22.33
C VAL A 123 -6.99 14.06 -21.75
N VAL A 124 -8.29 13.86 -21.47
CA VAL A 124 -9.10 14.78 -20.66
C VAL A 124 -9.69 14.05 -19.46
N LEU A 125 -9.30 14.44 -18.25
CA LEU A 125 -9.83 13.87 -17.00
C LEU A 125 -10.69 14.90 -16.25
N PRO A 126 -11.98 14.62 -15.98
CA PRO A 126 -12.80 15.49 -15.15
C PRO A 126 -12.40 15.36 -13.67
N MET A 127 -12.31 16.48 -12.96
CA MET A 127 -12.05 16.48 -11.53
C MET A 127 -13.31 16.16 -10.72
N GLY A 128 -13.12 15.61 -9.52
CA GLY A 128 -14.20 15.18 -8.64
C GLY A 128 -14.34 16.03 -7.39
N SER A 129 -14.86 15.40 -6.34
CA SER A 129 -14.85 15.99 -5.00
C SER A 129 -13.68 15.43 -4.21
N THR A 130 -12.98 16.28 -3.48
CA THR A 130 -11.93 15.85 -2.56
C THR A 130 -12.53 15.08 -1.39
N ASP A 131 -11.73 14.24 -0.75
CA ASP A 131 -12.10 13.50 0.46
C ASP A 131 -12.09 14.40 1.73
N ALA A 132 -12.17 13.78 2.91
CA ALA A 132 -12.14 14.49 4.19
C ALA A 132 -10.77 15.11 4.52
N ASN A 133 -9.70 14.70 3.82
CA ASN A 133 -8.35 15.18 4.00
C ASN A 133 -7.98 16.25 2.95
N GLY A 134 -8.76 16.41 1.89
CA GLY A 134 -8.56 17.43 0.85
C GLY A 134 -8.01 16.89 -0.45
N TYR A 135 -7.99 15.57 -0.68
CA TYR A 135 -7.43 14.95 -1.89
C TYR A 135 -8.50 14.40 -2.82
N PHE A 136 -8.30 14.57 -4.11
CA PHE A 136 -9.02 13.83 -5.15
C PHE A 136 -8.00 13.19 -6.09
N ALA A 137 -7.91 11.86 -6.07
CA ALA A 137 -7.14 11.08 -7.02
C ALA A 137 -8.06 10.41 -8.04
N THR A 138 -7.63 10.34 -9.30
CA THR A 138 -8.31 9.55 -10.31
C THR A 138 -8.17 8.06 -10.01
N THR A 139 -9.12 7.25 -10.48
CA THR A 139 -8.98 5.79 -10.40
C THR A 139 -7.77 5.34 -11.21
N TYR A 140 -7.00 4.39 -10.68
CA TYR A 140 -5.88 3.80 -11.41
C TYR A 140 -6.31 3.29 -12.78
N SER A 141 -5.57 3.69 -13.79
CA SER A 141 -5.68 3.21 -15.16
C SER A 141 -4.31 2.74 -15.65
N GLY A 142 -4.29 2.09 -16.81
CA GLY A 142 -3.04 1.76 -17.48
C GLY A 142 -3.07 2.25 -18.91
N ASP A 143 -1.93 2.75 -19.36
CA ASP A 143 -1.64 3.19 -20.72
C ASP A 143 -2.58 4.29 -21.25
N ILE A 144 -2.99 5.23 -20.39
CA ILE A 144 -3.77 6.40 -20.79
C ILE A 144 -2.88 7.59 -21.17
N PHE A 145 -1.70 7.75 -20.55
CA PHE A 145 -0.80 8.88 -20.83
C PHE A 145 0.28 8.53 -21.86
N THR A 146 0.71 9.54 -22.62
CA THR A 146 1.89 9.43 -23.48
C THR A 146 3.14 9.44 -22.61
N ARG A 147 4.04 8.47 -22.84
CA ARG A 147 5.20 8.15 -21.99
C ARG A 147 6.44 9.02 -22.19
N ASP A 148 6.44 9.89 -23.20
CA ASP A 148 7.62 10.65 -23.60
C ASP A 148 7.61 12.08 -23.04
N THR A 149 7.13 13.05 -23.81
CA THR A 149 6.98 14.44 -23.36
C THR A 149 5.50 14.78 -23.23
N THR A 150 5.08 15.10 -22.01
CA THR A 150 3.68 15.38 -21.67
C THR A 150 3.59 16.61 -20.79
N THR A 151 2.68 17.52 -21.12
CA THR A 151 2.31 18.65 -20.24
C THR A 151 0.94 18.41 -19.62
N LEU A 152 0.86 18.42 -18.29
CA LEU A 152 -0.39 18.38 -17.54
C LEU A 152 -0.84 19.81 -17.24
N LEU A 153 -2.05 20.17 -17.65
CA LEU A 153 -2.68 21.44 -17.30
C LEU A 153 -3.96 21.19 -16.51
N LEU A 154 -4.07 21.80 -15.33
CA LEU A 154 -5.32 21.90 -14.57
C LEU A 154 -6.04 23.18 -14.98
N VAL A 155 -7.23 23.05 -15.56
CA VAL A 155 -7.95 24.16 -16.20
C VAL A 155 -9.38 24.29 -15.69
N ASP A 156 -9.91 25.51 -15.67
CA ASP A 156 -11.29 25.83 -15.29
C ASP A 156 -12.16 26.13 -16.52
N GLY A 157 -13.35 25.52 -16.57
CA GLY A 157 -14.33 25.78 -17.62
C GLY A 157 -13.86 25.29 -18.99
N PHE A 158 -13.25 24.11 -19.04
CA PHE A 158 -12.80 23.47 -20.27
C PHE A 158 -13.97 23.17 -21.22
N THR A 159 -13.79 23.48 -22.51
CA THR A 159 -14.79 23.25 -23.57
C THR A 159 -14.23 22.50 -24.77
N GLY A 160 -12.97 22.07 -24.73
CA GLY A 160 -12.32 21.31 -25.80
C GLY A 160 -12.63 19.81 -25.71
N ALA A 161 -11.87 19.02 -26.47
CA ALA A 161 -11.93 17.56 -26.47
C ALA A 161 -10.54 16.94 -26.72
N GLU A 162 -10.40 15.66 -26.39
CA GLU A 162 -9.26 14.84 -26.83
C GLU A 162 -9.12 14.90 -28.36
N GLY A 163 -7.89 15.02 -28.84
CA GLY A 163 -7.55 15.19 -30.25
C GLY A 163 -7.59 16.63 -30.77
N ASP A 164 -8.02 17.61 -29.97
CA ASP A 164 -7.90 19.03 -30.34
C ASP A 164 -6.42 19.43 -30.37
N ASP A 165 -6.01 20.09 -31.46
CA ASP A 165 -4.67 20.66 -31.64
C ASP A 165 -4.64 22.10 -31.13
N LEU A 166 -3.91 22.33 -30.03
CA LEU A 166 -3.80 23.61 -29.35
C LEU A 166 -2.61 24.45 -29.81
N ASP A 167 -1.61 23.85 -30.47
CA ASP A 167 -0.43 24.52 -31.04
C ASP A 167 -0.38 24.22 -32.54
N THR A 168 -1.30 24.85 -33.27
CA THR A 168 -1.56 24.54 -34.69
C THR A 168 -0.38 24.84 -35.62
N ASN A 169 0.59 25.60 -35.12
CA ASN A 169 1.79 25.99 -35.85
C ASN A 169 3.07 25.26 -35.35
N ASN A 170 2.96 24.50 -34.25
CA ASN A 170 4.03 23.72 -33.59
C ASN A 170 5.24 24.60 -33.20
N ASP A 171 5.00 25.78 -32.63
CA ASP A 171 6.06 26.72 -32.22
C ASP A 171 6.38 26.71 -30.71
N GLY A 172 5.68 25.87 -29.93
CA GLY A 172 5.80 25.78 -28.48
C GLY A 172 4.91 26.76 -27.73
N THR A 173 4.04 27.50 -28.43
CA THR A 173 3.07 28.43 -27.85
C THR A 173 1.66 27.98 -28.19
N LEU A 174 0.79 27.85 -27.20
CA LEU A 174 -0.61 27.51 -27.44
C LEU A 174 -1.32 28.64 -28.22
N ASP A 175 -1.83 28.31 -29.41
CA ASP A 175 -2.65 29.17 -30.26
C ASP A 175 -4.11 29.24 -29.77
N VAL A 176 -4.60 28.13 -29.18
CA VAL A 176 -5.98 27.98 -28.72
C VAL A 176 -5.98 27.47 -27.29
N THR A 177 -6.79 28.10 -26.44
CA THR A 177 -6.96 27.72 -25.03
C THR A 177 -8.46 27.57 -24.75
N PRO A 178 -9.05 26.37 -24.98
CA PRO A 178 -10.49 26.14 -24.80
C PRO A 178 -10.85 25.98 -23.32
N TRP A 179 -10.39 26.91 -22.48
CA TRP A 179 -10.68 27.02 -21.05
C TRP A 179 -10.74 28.49 -20.65
N SER A 180 -11.36 28.77 -19.52
CA SER A 180 -11.52 30.13 -19.00
C SER A 180 -10.33 30.60 -18.14
N ALA A 181 -9.62 29.66 -17.51
CA ALA A 181 -8.42 29.92 -16.73
C ALA A 181 -7.53 28.67 -16.67
N LEU A 182 -6.21 28.89 -16.71
CA LEU A 182 -5.20 27.91 -16.29
C LEU A 182 -5.02 28.06 -14.78
N VAL A 183 -5.00 26.95 -14.05
CA VAL A 183 -4.99 26.92 -12.58
C VAL A 183 -3.63 26.48 -12.04
N ASP A 184 -3.12 25.39 -12.59
CA ASP A 184 -1.83 24.79 -12.22
C ASP A 184 -1.30 24.01 -13.44
N ASP A 185 0.01 23.84 -13.53
CA ASP A 185 0.66 23.11 -14.61
C ASP A 185 1.98 22.43 -14.20
N VAL A 186 2.34 21.39 -14.95
CA VAL A 186 3.67 20.77 -14.89
C VAL A 186 3.92 20.00 -16.18
N ALA A 187 5.15 20.01 -16.67
CA ALA A 187 5.56 19.19 -17.80
C ALA A 187 6.65 18.19 -17.44
N VAL A 188 6.56 16.99 -18.00
CA VAL A 188 7.62 15.98 -18.02
C VAL A 188 8.17 15.91 -19.44
N THR A 189 9.49 15.85 -19.59
CA THR A 189 10.13 15.71 -20.91
C THR A 189 11.27 14.71 -20.89
N ASN A 190 11.38 13.95 -21.98
CA ASN A 190 12.52 13.06 -22.26
C ASN A 190 13.83 13.84 -22.58
N GLY A 191 13.77 15.16 -22.73
CA GLY A 191 14.93 16.02 -22.99
C GLY A 191 15.35 16.10 -24.47
N GLU A 192 14.53 15.58 -25.39
CA GLU A 192 14.79 15.71 -26.82
C GLU A 192 14.69 17.17 -27.29
N ALA A 193 15.59 17.58 -28.19
CA ALA A 193 15.67 18.98 -28.62
C ALA A 193 14.44 19.48 -29.38
N SER A 194 13.66 18.55 -29.94
CA SER A 194 12.41 18.81 -30.65
C SER A 194 11.17 18.72 -29.77
N ALA A 195 11.29 18.24 -28.53
CA ALA A 195 10.17 18.14 -27.61
C ALA A 195 9.69 19.54 -27.20
N LEU A 196 8.37 19.73 -27.19
CA LEU A 196 7.72 20.96 -26.76
C LEU A 196 7.05 20.73 -25.40
N THR A 197 7.13 21.74 -24.54
CA THR A 197 6.45 21.73 -23.24
C THR A 197 5.65 23.02 -23.14
N TYR A 198 4.48 22.94 -22.50
CA TYR A 198 3.54 24.06 -22.41
C TYR A 198 3.35 24.56 -20.97
N SER A 199 4.32 24.27 -20.09
CA SER A 199 4.41 24.71 -18.68
C SER A 199 5.76 25.38 -18.44
N ALA A 200 5.80 26.31 -17.49
CA ALA A 200 7.06 26.88 -17.01
C ALA A 200 7.84 25.91 -16.10
N VAL A 201 7.15 24.96 -15.46
CA VAL A 201 7.73 23.94 -14.58
C VAL A 201 7.98 22.68 -15.39
N VAL A 202 9.25 22.42 -15.72
CA VAL A 202 9.65 21.30 -16.58
C VAL A 202 10.55 20.33 -15.83
N LEU A 203 10.03 19.13 -15.55
CA LEU A 203 10.74 18.01 -14.97
C LEU A 203 11.47 17.25 -16.09
N ASN A 204 12.68 17.71 -16.40
CA ASN A 204 13.60 17.04 -17.33
C ASN A 204 14.32 15.86 -16.66
N PRO A 205 15.04 14.99 -17.38
CA PRO A 205 15.63 13.77 -16.81
C PRO A 205 16.61 13.98 -15.64
N THR A 206 17.12 15.19 -15.46
CA THR A 206 18.18 15.53 -14.50
C THR A 206 17.73 16.51 -13.41
N TYR A 207 16.45 16.87 -13.35
CA TYR A 207 15.95 17.94 -12.47
C TYR A 207 16.21 17.68 -10.97
N ASP A 208 16.28 16.41 -10.59
CA ASP A 208 16.48 15.88 -9.25
C ASP A 208 17.80 15.10 -9.10
N GLY A 209 18.69 15.18 -10.10
CA GLY A 209 19.95 14.43 -10.13
C GLY A 209 19.86 13.02 -10.73
N GLY A 210 18.68 12.60 -11.19
CA GLY A 210 18.49 11.37 -11.96
C GLY A 210 19.07 11.43 -13.38
N THR A 211 18.82 10.38 -14.17
CA THR A 211 19.24 10.29 -15.58
C THR A 211 18.12 10.00 -16.57
N THR A 212 16.92 9.70 -16.09
CA THR A 212 15.72 9.39 -16.87
C THR A 212 14.62 10.38 -16.53
N PRO A 213 13.72 10.70 -17.48
CA PRO A 213 12.51 11.46 -17.14
C PRO A 213 11.74 10.73 -16.02
N PRO A 214 11.15 11.47 -15.07
CA PRO A 214 10.35 10.85 -14.01
C PRO A 214 9.08 10.25 -14.59
N GLY A 215 8.76 9.01 -14.21
CA GLY A 215 7.48 8.37 -14.46
C GLY A 215 6.34 9.01 -13.65
N GLY A 216 6.66 9.57 -12.47
CA GLY A 216 5.73 10.33 -11.64
C GLY A 216 6.44 11.30 -10.70
N ALA A 217 5.67 12.21 -10.11
CA ALA A 217 6.18 13.15 -9.13
C ALA A 217 5.09 13.61 -8.15
N SER A 218 5.52 13.96 -6.95
CA SER A 218 4.70 14.48 -5.85
C SER A 218 5.15 15.86 -5.43
N ARG A 219 4.21 16.74 -5.09
CA ARG A 219 4.53 17.96 -4.33
C ARG A 219 4.83 17.60 -2.89
N LEU A 220 6.03 17.94 -2.40
CA LEU A 220 6.45 17.60 -1.04
C LEU A 220 7.05 18.83 -0.32
N PRO A 221 6.35 19.44 0.64
CA PRO A 221 5.04 19.05 1.18
C PRO A 221 3.87 19.35 0.24
N ASP A 222 2.75 18.66 0.45
CA ASP A 222 1.51 18.84 -0.32
C ASP A 222 1.09 20.30 -0.52
N SER A 223 0.44 20.55 -1.64
CA SER A 223 -0.08 21.88 -2.00
C SER A 223 0.97 23.01 -2.01
N THR A 224 2.27 22.68 -2.07
CA THR A 224 3.34 23.69 -2.19
C THR A 224 3.50 24.07 -3.65
N ASP A 225 3.07 25.27 -4.01
CA ASP A 225 3.20 25.79 -5.37
C ASP A 225 3.90 27.15 -5.40
N THR A 226 5.16 27.12 -5.86
CA THR A 226 6.02 28.28 -6.05
C THR A 226 6.37 28.50 -7.53
N ASP A 227 5.64 27.83 -8.44
CA ASP A 227 5.92 27.77 -9.87
C ASP A 227 7.37 27.31 -10.16
N ALA A 228 7.89 26.34 -9.39
CA ALA A 228 9.27 25.89 -9.50
C ALA A 228 9.41 24.38 -9.49
N VAL A 229 10.42 23.86 -10.21
CA VAL A 229 10.78 22.43 -10.19
C VAL A 229 11.10 21.90 -8.80
N GLY A 230 11.49 22.78 -7.87
CA GLY A 230 11.79 22.42 -6.49
C GLY A 230 10.56 22.09 -5.63
N ASP A 231 9.36 22.32 -6.15
CA ASP A 231 8.12 21.88 -5.49
C ASP A 231 7.91 20.36 -5.64
N TRP A 232 8.51 19.75 -6.67
CA TRP A 232 8.28 18.38 -7.09
C TRP A 232 9.41 17.44 -6.67
N THR A 233 9.04 16.27 -6.15
CA THR A 233 9.93 15.16 -5.85
C THR A 233 9.53 13.97 -6.73
N ARG A 234 10.48 13.32 -7.40
CA ARG A 234 10.23 12.12 -8.21
C ARG A 234 9.60 11.02 -7.36
N ASN A 235 8.58 10.36 -7.89
CA ASN A 235 7.99 9.17 -7.26
C ASN A 235 8.77 7.91 -7.62
N ASP A 236 8.74 6.91 -6.75
CA ASP A 236 9.16 5.53 -7.06
C ASP A 236 8.33 5.00 -8.26
N ASP A 237 8.93 4.97 -9.44
CA ASP A 237 8.29 4.67 -10.72
C ASP A 237 8.64 3.28 -11.28
N ASP A 238 9.49 2.51 -10.59
CA ASP A 238 9.93 1.18 -11.01
C ASP A 238 9.70 0.09 -9.93
N GLY A 239 9.24 0.49 -8.74
CA GLY A 239 9.03 -0.38 -7.59
C GLY A 239 10.31 -0.73 -6.85
N VAL A 240 11.42 -0.05 -7.15
CA VAL A 240 12.70 -0.17 -6.48
C VAL A 240 12.94 1.09 -5.65
N TYR A 241 13.11 0.90 -4.34
CA TYR A 241 13.38 2.05 -3.48
C TYR A 241 14.71 2.73 -3.81
N ASP A 242 14.64 3.99 -4.22
CA ASP A 242 15.77 4.90 -4.26
C ASP A 242 15.65 6.02 -3.21
N VAL A 243 16.81 6.37 -2.62
CA VAL A 243 16.88 7.38 -1.56
C VAL A 243 16.55 8.75 -2.15
N GLY A 244 15.49 9.37 -1.63
CA GLY A 244 15.08 10.73 -2.00
C GLY A 244 13.83 10.78 -2.88
N GLU A 245 13.33 9.63 -3.32
CA GLU A 245 12.05 9.55 -4.02
C GLU A 245 10.87 9.70 -3.07
N ALA A 246 9.72 10.08 -3.62
CA ALA A 246 8.42 10.08 -2.98
C ALA A 246 7.72 8.73 -3.18
N ALA A 247 6.90 8.34 -2.20
CA ALA A 247 6.02 7.18 -2.33
C ALA A 247 4.82 7.55 -3.21
N ASN A 248 4.25 6.57 -3.93
CA ASN A 248 2.97 6.74 -4.61
C ASN A 248 1.82 6.74 -3.58
N THR A 249 1.22 7.91 -3.31
CA THR A 249 0.32 8.13 -2.17
C THR A 249 -1.09 8.59 -2.54
N ALA A 250 -1.61 8.21 -3.72
CA ALA A 250 -2.94 8.57 -4.18
C ALA A 250 -4.04 8.48 -3.07
N GLY A 251 -4.66 9.61 -2.77
CA GLY A 251 -5.69 9.81 -1.74
C GLY A 251 -5.14 10.02 -0.33
N ALA A 252 -3.83 10.25 -0.16
CA ALA A 252 -3.16 10.42 1.11
C ALA A 252 -2.11 11.54 1.05
N VAL A 253 -1.54 11.87 2.22
CA VAL A 253 -0.49 12.89 2.33
C VAL A 253 0.78 12.39 1.63
N ASN A 254 1.41 13.22 0.81
CA ASN A 254 2.65 12.84 0.15
C ASN A 254 3.78 12.67 1.18
N ALA A 255 4.61 11.67 0.95
CA ALA A 255 5.75 11.36 1.80
C ALA A 255 6.91 10.83 0.97
N LEU A 256 8.13 10.95 1.52
CA LEU A 256 9.28 10.23 0.95
C LEU A 256 9.02 8.73 0.99
N ALA A 257 9.43 8.04 -0.07
CA ALA A 257 9.53 6.59 -0.09
C ALA A 257 10.40 6.15 1.09
N THR A 258 9.98 5.05 1.71
CA THR A 258 10.76 4.36 2.72
C THR A 258 11.29 3.07 2.11
N PRO A 259 12.49 2.61 2.50
CA PRO A 259 12.97 1.32 2.03
C PRO A 259 11.91 0.25 2.26
N PRO A 260 11.69 -0.65 1.29
CA PRO A 260 10.82 -1.80 1.52
C PRO A 260 11.32 -2.51 2.78
N PRO A 261 10.42 -3.09 3.58
CA PRO A 261 10.87 -3.96 4.66
C PRO A 261 11.78 -5.03 4.03
N THR A 262 13.02 -5.12 4.51
CA THR A 262 13.95 -6.20 4.15
C THR A 262 13.23 -7.53 4.34
N PRO A 263 13.34 -8.53 3.43
CA PRO A 263 12.84 -9.86 3.74
C PRO A 263 13.50 -10.26 5.05
N ASP A 264 12.67 -10.49 6.05
CA ASP A 264 13.15 -10.91 7.34
C ASP A 264 13.93 -12.22 7.21
N ALA A 265 14.84 -12.47 8.15
CA ALA A 265 15.42 -13.80 8.26
C ALA A 265 14.31 -14.86 8.34
N MET A 266 14.48 -15.98 7.66
CA MET A 266 13.51 -17.09 7.62
C MET A 266 14.21 -18.42 7.86
N ILE A 267 13.49 -19.38 8.41
CA ILE A 267 13.95 -20.76 8.57
C ILE A 267 14.06 -21.37 7.17
N ASN A 268 15.27 -21.64 6.70
CA ASN A 268 15.51 -22.10 5.32
C ASN A 268 15.61 -23.62 5.22
N GLU A 269 16.27 -24.24 6.19
CA GLU A 269 16.46 -25.69 6.24
C GLU A 269 16.55 -26.16 7.68
N PHE A 270 16.08 -27.37 7.94
CA PHE A 270 16.31 -28.01 9.23
C PHE A 270 16.46 -29.52 9.08
N THR A 271 17.16 -30.11 10.03
CA THR A 271 17.21 -31.56 10.25
C THR A 271 17.04 -31.83 11.73
N LEU A 272 15.98 -32.53 12.11
CA LEU A 272 15.75 -32.95 13.51
C LEU A 272 16.17 -34.42 13.73
N ASN A 273 16.26 -35.24 12.67
CA ASN A 273 16.82 -36.60 12.74
C ASN A 273 17.20 -37.13 11.35
N HIS A 274 18.14 -38.07 11.30
CA HIS A 274 18.54 -38.83 10.12
C HIS A 274 18.70 -40.34 10.44
N ASN A 275 18.61 -41.20 9.43
CA ASN A 275 18.81 -42.64 9.63
C ASN A 275 20.28 -42.94 9.99
N GLY A 276 20.59 -43.35 11.24
CA GLY A 276 21.97 -43.67 11.65
C GLY A 276 22.26 -43.33 13.12
N THR A 277 23.54 -43.15 13.47
CA THR A 277 23.92 -42.58 14.78
C THR A 277 23.65 -41.07 14.74
N GLU A 278 22.53 -40.64 15.30
CA GLU A 278 22.10 -39.24 15.53
C GLU A 278 23.31 -38.29 15.73
N ALA A 279 23.71 -37.52 14.71
CA ALA A 279 24.89 -36.67 14.77
C ALA A 279 24.81 -35.38 13.93
N TYR A 280 23.70 -35.15 13.22
CA TYR A 280 23.59 -34.07 12.23
C TYR A 280 22.29 -33.28 12.33
N GLU A 281 21.88 -32.93 13.56
CA GLU A 281 20.79 -31.98 13.77
C GLU A 281 21.25 -30.56 13.53
N TYR A 282 20.46 -29.75 12.84
CA TYR A 282 20.74 -28.33 12.63
C TYR A 282 19.49 -27.56 12.19
N VAL A 283 19.55 -26.24 12.32
CA VAL A 283 18.64 -25.30 11.67
C VAL A 283 19.46 -24.27 10.91
N GLU A 284 19.00 -23.93 9.71
CA GLU A 284 19.55 -22.91 8.83
C GLU A 284 18.54 -21.76 8.68
N ILE A 285 19.06 -20.55 8.68
CA ILE A 285 18.35 -19.31 8.39
C ILE A 285 18.86 -18.74 7.06
N PHE A 286 17.93 -18.27 6.23
CA PHE A 286 18.24 -17.45 5.07
C PHE A 286 17.78 -16.01 5.31
N GLY A 287 18.61 -15.05 4.98
CA GLY A 287 18.34 -13.61 5.11
C GLY A 287 19.28 -12.78 4.25
N ASP A 288 19.35 -11.48 4.54
CA ASP A 288 20.23 -10.58 3.81
C ASP A 288 21.70 -10.96 3.99
N PRO A 289 22.55 -10.91 2.94
CA PRO A 289 23.98 -11.22 3.05
C PRO A 289 24.72 -10.37 4.10
N ALA A 290 25.59 -11.02 4.89
CA ALA A 290 26.44 -10.37 5.91
C ALA A 290 25.67 -9.53 6.94
N THR A 291 24.45 -9.95 7.30
CA THR A 291 23.54 -9.22 8.20
C THR A 291 23.49 -9.86 9.58
N ASP A 292 23.49 -9.03 10.62
CA ASP A 292 23.42 -9.47 12.02
C ASP A 292 21.96 -9.66 12.47
N TYR A 293 21.57 -10.90 12.75
CA TYR A 293 20.26 -11.27 13.29
C TYR A 293 20.32 -11.65 14.77
N SER A 294 21.27 -11.12 15.55
CA SER A 294 21.41 -11.40 17.00
C SER A 294 20.21 -10.98 17.86
N ALA A 295 19.27 -10.21 17.31
CA ALA A 295 17.99 -9.92 17.93
C ALA A 295 17.01 -11.12 17.86
N TYR A 296 17.29 -12.11 17.02
CA TYR A 296 16.38 -13.22 16.70
C TYR A 296 16.78 -14.49 17.46
N THR A 297 15.78 -15.32 17.72
CA THR A 297 15.94 -16.59 18.45
C THR A 297 15.03 -17.62 17.83
N ILE A 298 15.58 -18.80 17.53
CA ILE A 298 14.81 -19.97 17.15
C ILE A 298 14.36 -20.64 18.45
N LEU A 299 13.06 -20.83 18.58
CA LEU A 299 12.44 -21.62 19.64
C LEU A 299 12.04 -22.95 19.05
N GLU A 300 12.41 -24.02 19.75
CA GLU A 300 11.85 -25.33 19.52
C GLU A 300 10.73 -25.57 20.53
N ILE A 301 9.55 -25.90 20.02
CA ILE A 301 8.34 -26.06 20.81
C ILE A 301 7.78 -27.47 20.64
N GLU A 302 7.55 -28.13 21.77
CA GLU A 302 6.95 -29.45 21.84
C GLU A 302 5.50 -29.42 21.33
N LEU A 303 5.14 -30.37 20.47
CA LEU A 303 3.78 -30.53 19.93
C LEU A 303 3.09 -31.81 20.42
N ASP A 304 3.76 -32.66 21.20
CA ASP A 304 3.20 -33.93 21.60
C ASP A 304 1.94 -33.77 22.48
N TYR A 305 0.86 -34.38 21.99
CA TYR A 305 -0.39 -34.43 22.73
C TYR A 305 -0.66 -35.87 23.12
N PHE A 306 -0.23 -36.27 24.32
CA PHE A 306 -0.49 -37.63 24.81
C PHE A 306 -1.96 -37.78 25.23
N VAL A 307 -2.86 -38.00 24.25
CA VAL A 307 -4.32 -38.19 24.45
C VAL A 307 -4.65 -39.26 25.50
N SER A 308 -3.75 -40.23 25.73
CA SER A 308 -4.03 -41.40 26.57
C SER A 308 -3.69 -41.23 28.06
N ILE A 309 -3.08 -40.10 28.48
CA ILE A 309 -2.88 -39.81 29.92
C ILE A 309 -3.26 -38.35 30.23
N PRO A 310 -4.44 -38.11 30.84
CA PRO A 310 -4.83 -36.79 31.33
C PRO A 310 -3.78 -36.24 32.32
N GLY A 311 -3.23 -35.06 32.03
CA GLY A 311 -2.24 -34.37 32.87
C GLY A 311 -0.76 -34.61 32.53
N ILE A 312 -0.44 -35.21 31.37
CA ILE A 312 0.93 -35.38 30.87
C ILE A 312 1.16 -34.72 29.49
N ALA A 313 0.11 -34.30 28.77
CA ALA A 313 0.26 -33.51 27.55
C ALA A 313 0.73 -32.09 27.92
N ASN A 314 1.88 -31.67 27.41
CA ASN A 314 2.42 -30.33 27.64
C ASN A 314 2.90 -29.68 26.33
N PRO A 315 2.07 -29.65 25.27
CA PRO A 315 2.40 -28.92 24.06
C PRO A 315 2.56 -27.42 24.37
N GLY A 316 3.38 -26.72 23.60
CA GLY A 316 3.65 -25.30 23.82
C GLY A 316 4.81 -25.02 24.77
N VAL A 317 5.49 -26.06 25.27
CA VAL A 317 6.72 -25.92 26.06
C VAL A 317 7.91 -25.65 25.17
N ILE A 318 8.75 -24.70 25.58
CA ILE A 318 10.05 -24.43 24.95
C ILE A 318 11.05 -25.53 25.34
N GLU A 319 11.53 -26.28 24.35
CA GLU A 319 12.54 -27.33 24.52
C GLU A 319 13.95 -26.88 24.15
N ASN A 320 14.05 -25.90 23.26
CA ASN A 320 15.33 -25.33 22.87
C ASN A 320 15.22 -23.82 22.57
N ILE A 321 16.30 -23.11 22.84
CA ILE A 321 16.45 -21.67 22.64
C ILE A 321 17.79 -21.46 21.96
N ILE A 322 17.74 -21.08 20.68
CA ILE A 322 18.91 -20.97 19.83
C ILE A 322 19.01 -19.53 19.33
N PRO A 323 19.96 -18.72 19.84
CA PRO A 323 20.21 -17.38 19.33
C PRO A 323 20.72 -17.44 17.88
N VAL A 324 20.17 -16.58 17.02
CA VAL A 324 20.62 -16.47 15.62
C VAL A 324 21.82 -15.53 15.54
N GLY A 325 22.76 -15.84 14.65
CA GLY A 325 23.98 -15.04 14.43
C GLY A 325 23.89 -14.15 13.20
N SER A 326 25.05 -13.88 12.60
CA SER A 326 25.12 -13.15 11.34
C SER A 326 25.18 -14.12 10.16
N THR A 327 24.42 -13.83 9.11
CA THR A 327 24.51 -14.56 7.83
C THR A 327 25.86 -14.34 7.16
N ASP A 328 26.24 -15.28 6.29
CA ASP A 328 27.42 -15.18 5.45
C ASP A 328 27.19 -14.28 4.22
N ALA A 329 28.18 -14.18 3.34
CA ALA A 329 28.10 -13.34 2.14
C ALA A 329 27.07 -13.82 1.10
N ASN A 330 26.47 -15.00 1.29
CA ASN A 330 25.44 -15.55 0.44
C ASN A 330 24.05 -15.53 1.12
N GLY A 331 23.96 -15.02 2.35
CA GLY A 331 22.70 -14.90 3.10
C GLY A 331 22.38 -16.08 4.02
N PHE A 332 23.32 -17.00 4.28
CA PHE A 332 23.07 -18.18 5.13
C PHE A 332 23.68 -18.05 6.51
N TRP A 333 22.94 -18.50 7.52
CA TRP A 333 23.45 -18.78 8.85
C TRP A 333 22.94 -20.15 9.30
N ASP A 334 23.79 -20.98 9.88
CA ASP A 334 23.37 -22.26 10.46
C ASP A 334 23.89 -22.43 11.89
N THR A 335 23.24 -23.30 12.65
CA THR A 335 23.64 -23.63 14.02
C THR A 335 24.97 -24.37 14.12
N GLY A 336 25.52 -24.84 13.00
CA GLY A 336 26.37 -26.03 12.95
C GLY A 336 25.61 -27.29 13.35
N PHE A 337 26.29 -28.43 13.29
CA PHE A 337 25.72 -29.66 13.83
C PHE A 337 25.60 -29.60 15.35
N LEU A 338 24.38 -29.75 15.83
CA LEU A 338 24.04 -29.84 17.22
C LEU A 338 24.36 -31.26 17.75
N PRO A 339 24.61 -31.40 19.06
CA PRO A 339 24.68 -32.71 19.70
C PRO A 339 23.42 -33.54 19.41
N ALA A 340 23.59 -34.86 19.32
CA ALA A 340 22.47 -35.81 19.19
C ALA A 340 21.34 -35.54 20.20
N GLY A 341 20.10 -35.45 19.72
CA GLY A 341 18.91 -35.21 20.53
C GLY A 341 18.81 -33.79 21.09
N SER A 342 19.42 -32.81 20.41
CA SER A 342 19.25 -31.39 20.73
C SER A 342 17.95 -30.82 20.18
N LEU A 343 17.50 -31.30 19.01
CA LEU A 343 16.24 -30.93 18.37
C LEU A 343 15.31 -32.15 18.36
N GLY A 344 14.42 -32.23 19.34
CA GLY A 344 13.32 -33.19 19.41
C GLY A 344 13.75 -34.61 19.78
N ASP A 345 13.30 -35.06 20.96
CA ASP A 345 13.45 -36.44 21.41
C ASP A 345 12.56 -37.35 20.56
N VAL A 346 13.14 -38.16 19.67
CA VAL A 346 12.39 -39.26 19.04
C VAL A 346 12.15 -40.32 20.10
N GLU A 347 11.14 -40.09 20.93
CA GLU A 347 10.64 -41.10 21.84
C GLU A 347 10.24 -42.32 21.00
N ASN A 348 11.02 -43.38 21.17
CA ASN A 348 10.75 -44.78 20.87
C ASN A 348 9.47 -45.02 20.04
N ALA A 349 9.64 -45.45 18.79
CA ALA A 349 8.64 -45.76 17.75
C ALA A 349 7.43 -46.66 18.13
N SER A 350 7.19 -46.94 19.41
CA SER A 350 6.12 -47.74 19.96
C SER A 350 4.96 -46.94 20.57
N VAL A 351 5.05 -45.61 20.75
CA VAL A 351 3.97 -44.79 21.35
C VAL A 351 3.85 -43.40 20.71
N ALA A 352 3.34 -43.39 19.47
CA ALA A 352 2.93 -42.22 18.68
C ALA A 352 4.06 -41.24 18.26
N PRO A 353 4.25 -40.98 16.95
CA PRO A 353 5.31 -40.06 16.51
C PRO A 353 4.98 -38.64 16.99
N GLY A 354 5.84 -38.08 17.85
CA GLY A 354 5.81 -36.69 18.28
C GLY A 354 6.00 -35.71 17.11
N GLY A 355 5.81 -34.43 17.38
CA GLY A 355 6.01 -33.34 16.43
C GLY A 355 6.68 -32.16 17.09
N VAL A 356 7.27 -31.29 16.30
CA VAL A 356 7.94 -30.09 16.78
C VAL A 356 7.51 -28.88 15.96
N ALA A 357 7.47 -27.71 16.58
CA ALA A 357 7.45 -26.42 15.89
C ALA A 357 8.76 -25.69 16.11
N LEU A 358 9.37 -25.26 15.01
CA LEU A 358 10.43 -24.26 15.02
C LEU A 358 9.79 -22.90 14.80
N ILE A 359 10.01 -21.97 15.72
CA ILE A 359 9.52 -20.60 15.61
C ILE A 359 10.68 -19.64 15.72
N LEU A 360 10.89 -18.85 14.67
CA LEU A 360 11.84 -17.75 14.68
C LEU A 360 11.14 -16.51 15.24
N VAL A 361 11.65 -15.98 16.34
CA VAL A 361 11.07 -14.82 17.03
C VAL A 361 12.08 -13.70 17.20
N GLU A 362 11.60 -12.45 17.27
CA GLU A 362 12.42 -11.29 17.59
C GLU A 362 12.23 -10.89 19.06
N GLY A 363 13.31 -10.46 19.72
CA GLY A 363 13.24 -9.86 21.06
C GLY A 363 12.80 -10.83 22.16
N PHE A 364 13.22 -12.10 22.06
CA PHE A 364 12.88 -13.14 23.02
C PHE A 364 13.35 -12.80 24.44
N SER A 365 12.48 -13.03 25.42
CA SER A 365 12.67 -12.74 26.84
C SER A 365 12.21 -13.88 27.76
N GLY A 366 11.83 -15.02 27.18
CA GLY A 366 11.34 -16.18 27.91
C GLY A 366 12.46 -17.04 28.48
N ALA A 367 12.11 -18.26 28.89
CA ALA A 367 13.07 -19.22 29.45
C ALA A 367 12.83 -20.63 28.92
N LEU A 368 13.89 -21.45 28.95
CA LEU A 368 13.80 -22.87 28.64
C LEU A 368 12.76 -23.53 29.56
N THR A 369 12.01 -24.51 29.06
CA THR A 369 10.90 -25.21 29.75
C THR A 369 9.69 -24.34 30.09
N GLN A 370 9.66 -23.07 29.63
CA GLN A 370 8.47 -22.24 29.78
C GLN A 370 7.35 -22.82 28.91
N ASP A 371 6.21 -23.07 29.55
CA ASP A 371 4.96 -23.42 28.88
C ASP A 371 4.29 -22.15 28.35
N LEU A 372 4.13 -22.08 27.03
CA LEU A 372 3.54 -20.96 26.30
C LEU A 372 2.05 -21.16 26.02
N ASP A 373 1.49 -22.36 26.22
CA ASP A 373 0.09 -22.72 25.99
C ASP A 373 -0.44 -23.48 27.23
N THR A 374 -0.57 -22.74 28.33
CA THR A 374 -0.92 -23.29 29.65
C THR A 374 -2.29 -23.97 29.70
N ASN A 375 -3.13 -23.72 28.71
CA ASN A 375 -4.46 -24.28 28.61
C ASN A 375 -4.55 -25.46 27.59
N ASN A 376 -3.47 -25.69 26.83
CA ASN A 376 -3.31 -26.72 25.81
C ASN A 376 -4.38 -26.68 24.70
N ASP A 377 -4.82 -25.49 24.29
CA ASP A 377 -5.81 -25.31 23.21
C ASP A 377 -5.18 -25.15 21.82
N GLY A 378 -3.85 -25.11 21.75
CA GLY A 378 -3.08 -24.93 20.53
C GLY A 378 -2.82 -23.47 20.16
N VAL A 379 -3.13 -22.53 21.06
CA VAL A 379 -2.85 -21.11 20.91
C VAL A 379 -1.93 -20.66 22.04
N PHE A 380 -0.93 -19.83 21.73
CA PHE A 380 -0.07 -19.28 22.77
C PHE A 380 -0.86 -18.37 23.73
N ASP A 381 -0.83 -18.72 25.01
CA ASP A 381 -1.29 -17.90 26.13
C ASP A 381 -0.25 -16.82 26.50
N VAL A 382 1.04 -17.11 26.26
CA VAL A 382 2.17 -16.24 26.61
C VAL A 382 3.13 -16.14 25.44
N THR A 383 3.44 -14.92 25.01
CA THR A 383 4.35 -14.64 23.89
C THR A 383 5.52 -13.78 24.39
N PRO A 384 6.58 -14.36 24.97
CA PRO A 384 7.71 -13.60 25.51
C PRO A 384 8.66 -13.11 24.40
N TRP A 385 8.13 -12.55 23.32
CA TRP A 385 8.82 -12.00 22.15
C TRP A 385 8.06 -10.78 21.63
N THR A 386 8.70 -9.96 20.80
CA THR A 386 8.05 -8.77 20.20
C THR A 386 7.19 -9.15 19.01
N ARG A 387 7.60 -10.16 18.23
CA ARG A 387 6.84 -10.75 17.12
C ARG A 387 7.40 -12.12 16.71
N ILE A 388 6.58 -12.91 16.02
CA ILE A 388 7.03 -14.07 15.24
C ILE A 388 7.53 -13.54 13.89
N VAL A 389 8.68 -14.03 13.46
CA VAL A 389 9.35 -13.69 12.21
C VAL A 389 9.05 -14.75 11.15
N ASP A 390 9.18 -16.02 11.51
CA ASP A 390 8.88 -17.18 10.65
C ASP A 390 8.54 -18.40 11.53
N ASP A 391 7.85 -19.40 10.97
CA ASP A 391 7.53 -20.64 11.65
C ASP A 391 7.43 -21.86 10.72
N VAL A 392 7.72 -23.04 11.26
CA VAL A 392 7.43 -24.31 10.60
C VAL A 392 7.20 -25.40 11.64
N ALA A 393 6.15 -26.20 11.45
CA ALA A 393 5.90 -27.39 12.23
C ALA A 393 6.07 -28.67 11.41
N SER A 394 6.56 -29.72 12.04
CA SER A 394 6.67 -31.08 11.48
C SER A 394 6.08 -32.08 12.47
N GLY A 395 5.26 -33.02 11.99
CA GLY A 395 4.64 -34.00 12.89
C GLY A 395 3.57 -34.90 12.28
N SER A 396 2.92 -35.69 13.13
CA SER A 396 1.83 -36.59 12.72
C SER A 396 0.53 -35.85 12.41
N GLN A 397 -0.14 -36.21 11.31
CA GLN A 397 -1.47 -35.69 10.96
C GLN A 397 -2.58 -36.10 11.95
N LEU A 398 -2.31 -37.05 12.86
CA LEU A 398 -3.28 -37.51 13.85
C LEU A 398 -3.56 -36.46 14.95
N TYR A 399 -2.66 -35.49 15.11
CA TYR A 399 -2.87 -34.32 15.95
C TYR A 399 -3.56 -33.22 15.12
N GLY A 400 -4.70 -32.73 15.61
CA GLY A 400 -5.55 -31.77 14.90
C GLY A 400 -4.80 -30.48 14.53
N PRO A 401 -5.37 -29.64 13.64
CA PRO A 401 -4.73 -28.41 13.17
C PRO A 401 -4.47 -27.37 14.27
N THR A 402 -5.06 -27.52 15.45
CA THR A 402 -4.99 -26.55 16.54
C THR A 402 -3.63 -26.56 17.24
N SER A 403 -3.00 -27.71 17.47
CA SER A 403 -1.79 -27.83 18.32
C SER A 403 -0.48 -27.74 17.54
N ARG A 404 -0.38 -26.87 16.53
CA ARG A 404 0.80 -26.81 15.63
C ARG A 404 1.67 -25.58 15.84
N TYR A 405 1.11 -24.54 16.45
CA TYR A 405 1.76 -23.24 16.70
C TYR A 405 2.44 -22.59 15.49
N SER A 406 2.15 -23.06 14.28
CA SER A 406 2.77 -22.64 13.03
C SER A 406 1.76 -22.63 11.90
N THR A 407 1.97 -21.71 10.96
CA THR A 407 1.21 -21.56 9.72
C THR A 407 1.55 -22.66 8.70
N SER A 408 2.79 -23.16 8.72
CA SER A 408 3.29 -24.21 7.83
C SER A 408 3.40 -25.56 8.55
N PHE A 409 2.85 -26.63 7.98
CA PHE A 409 2.89 -27.97 8.61
C PHE A 409 3.30 -29.10 7.66
N ILE A 410 4.47 -29.68 7.88
CA ILE A 410 4.99 -30.79 7.09
C ILE A 410 4.53 -32.13 7.72
N PRO A 411 3.67 -32.92 7.04
CA PRO A 411 3.14 -34.16 7.60
C PRO A 411 4.08 -35.36 7.48
N ASN A 412 4.09 -36.23 8.50
CA ASN A 412 4.96 -37.41 8.58
C ASN A 412 4.46 -38.69 7.84
N GLU A 413 3.29 -38.70 7.16
CA GLU A 413 2.67 -39.94 6.60
C GLU A 413 2.18 -39.78 5.13
N PRO A 414 2.03 -40.86 4.31
CA PRO A 414 1.95 -42.26 4.71
C PRO A 414 3.09 -43.15 4.17
N ILE A 415 3.41 -44.25 4.87
CA ILE A 415 4.20 -45.42 4.38
C ILE A 415 5.71 -45.41 4.74
N ASN A 416 6.09 -45.25 6.01
CA ASN A 416 7.09 -46.09 6.74
C ASN A 416 7.19 -45.59 8.19
N PRO A 417 7.03 -46.43 9.24
CA PRO A 417 7.12 -46.02 10.65
C PRO A 417 8.50 -45.52 11.14
N THR A 418 9.45 -45.26 10.23
CA THR A 418 10.74 -44.62 10.52
C THR A 418 10.70 -43.18 10.00
N VAL A 419 10.02 -42.35 10.78
CA VAL A 419 10.17 -40.90 11.03
C VAL A 419 11.08 -40.09 10.09
N ILE A 420 10.54 -39.07 9.40
CA ILE A 420 11.29 -38.08 8.61
C ILE A 420 11.19 -36.73 9.31
N PHE A 421 12.30 -36.01 9.43
CA PHE A 421 12.41 -34.77 10.21
C PHE A 421 13.25 -33.67 9.54
N SER A 422 13.45 -33.74 8.22
CA SER A 422 14.26 -32.77 7.49
C SER A 422 13.52 -32.20 6.29
N ALA A 423 13.63 -30.89 6.10
CA ALA A 423 13.09 -30.19 4.95
C ALA A 423 13.88 -28.91 4.67
N SER A 424 13.90 -28.52 3.40
CA SER A 424 14.45 -27.24 2.93
C SER A 424 13.39 -26.47 2.17
N ARG A 425 13.45 -25.15 2.23
CA ARG A 425 12.72 -24.26 1.33
C ARG A 425 13.38 -24.28 -0.05
N ILE A 426 12.60 -24.54 -1.10
CA ILE A 426 13.12 -24.58 -2.47
C ILE A 426 12.21 -23.76 -3.39
N PRO A 427 12.70 -22.64 -3.97
CA PRO A 427 14.01 -22.00 -3.74
C PRO A 427 14.18 -21.40 -2.33
N ASN A 428 15.43 -21.18 -1.92
CA ASN A 428 15.77 -20.42 -0.73
C ASN A 428 15.10 -19.05 -0.75
N GLY A 429 14.68 -18.54 0.40
CA GLY A 429 14.03 -17.23 0.46
C GLY A 429 12.52 -17.25 0.13
N GLN A 430 11.94 -18.40 -0.24
CA GLN A 430 10.52 -18.47 -0.56
C GLN A 430 9.69 -18.68 0.71
N ASP A 431 8.88 -17.69 1.07
CA ASP A 431 7.93 -17.78 2.18
C ASP A 431 6.52 -17.34 1.80
N THR A 432 5.65 -18.32 1.55
CA THR A 432 4.21 -18.14 1.36
C THR A 432 3.41 -18.52 2.61
N ASN A 433 4.08 -18.77 3.74
CA ASN A 433 3.49 -19.33 4.95
C ASN A 433 2.69 -20.61 4.66
N SER A 434 3.21 -21.44 3.74
CA SER A 434 2.52 -22.66 3.32
C SER A 434 3.46 -23.85 3.17
N THR A 435 2.88 -25.04 3.29
CA THR A 435 3.60 -26.31 3.08
C THR A 435 4.17 -26.47 1.68
N ALA A 436 3.74 -25.65 0.71
CA ALA A 436 4.22 -25.72 -0.66
C ALA A 436 5.65 -25.16 -0.82
N ASP A 437 6.13 -24.38 0.14
CA ASP A 437 7.49 -23.84 0.14
C ASP A 437 8.54 -24.91 0.46
N TRP A 438 8.11 -25.99 1.11
CA TRP A 438 8.99 -26.99 1.71
C TRP A 438 9.11 -28.25 0.86
N THR A 439 10.35 -28.68 0.65
CA THR A 439 10.69 -29.98 0.06
C THR A 439 11.38 -30.82 1.12
N ARG A 440 10.97 -32.10 1.25
CA ARG A 440 11.63 -33.03 2.18
C ARG A 440 13.02 -33.42 1.67
N ASN A 441 13.97 -33.52 2.59
CA ASN A 441 15.35 -33.86 2.28
C ASN A 441 15.53 -35.38 2.11
N ASP A 442 16.61 -35.79 1.45
CA ASP A 442 16.95 -37.22 1.30
C ASP A 442 17.39 -37.81 2.65
N PHE A 443 16.93 -39.04 2.92
CA PHE A 443 16.86 -39.63 4.25
C PHE A 443 18.08 -40.50 4.63
N ASP A 444 18.92 -40.84 3.67
CA ASP A 444 20.12 -41.65 3.90
C ASP A 444 21.37 -40.82 4.26
N GLY A 445 21.22 -39.50 4.38
CA GLY A 445 22.31 -38.56 4.63
C GLY A 445 23.11 -38.19 3.38
N ALA A 446 22.73 -38.69 2.19
CA ALA A 446 23.24 -38.18 0.92
C ALA A 446 22.79 -36.72 0.76
N GLY A 447 23.73 -35.83 0.42
CA GLY A 447 23.46 -34.40 0.35
C GLY A 447 24.12 -33.58 1.46
N ILE A 448 24.33 -34.15 2.65
CA ILE A 448 25.08 -33.49 3.73
C ILE A 448 26.56 -33.42 3.34
N PRO A 449 27.17 -32.23 3.16
CA PRO A 449 28.53 -32.10 2.63
C PRO A 449 29.60 -32.87 3.44
N ALA A 450 29.36 -33.10 4.73
CA ALA A 450 30.24 -33.86 5.61
C ALA A 450 30.15 -35.40 5.43
N LEU A 451 29.05 -35.91 4.87
CA LEU A 451 28.80 -37.34 4.67
C LEU A 451 28.95 -37.80 3.22
N ASP A 452 28.75 -36.89 2.26
CA ASP A 452 29.04 -37.11 0.84
C ASP A 452 29.85 -35.93 0.24
N PRO A 453 31.19 -36.02 0.19
CA PRO A 453 32.05 -34.96 -0.34
C PRO A 453 31.89 -34.71 -1.85
N GLY A 454 30.96 -35.40 -2.53
CA GLY A 454 30.61 -35.20 -3.94
C GLY A 454 29.28 -34.49 -4.18
N SER A 455 28.51 -34.15 -3.14
CA SER A 455 27.25 -33.44 -3.30
C SER A 455 27.49 -31.96 -3.68
N PRO A 456 26.71 -31.36 -4.61
CA PRO A 456 26.74 -29.91 -4.81
C PRO A 456 26.28 -29.25 -3.51
N GLY A 457 27.13 -28.40 -2.95
CA GLY A 457 26.75 -27.49 -1.86
C GLY A 457 26.12 -26.21 -2.39
#